data_AF-A0ABD3N6B0-F1
#
_entry.id   AF-A0ABD3N6B0-F1
#
_cell.length_a   1.000
_cell.length_b   1.000
_cell.length_c   1.000
_cell.angle_alpha   90.00
_cell.angle_beta   90.00
_cell.angle_gamma   90.00
#
_symmetry.space_group_name_H-M   'P 1'
#
loop_
_entity.id
_entity.type
_entity.pdbx_description
1 polymer ?
#
loop_
_entity_poly.entity_id
_entity_poly.type
_entity_poly.pdbx_seq_one_letter_code
_entity_poly.pdbx_strand_id
1 'polypeptide(L)'
;MPRTSVPRYHCMPRKGDLADGRVGSWDNDELVQVIAENEFAIVANEWDPFDLSKLKLSGRDLYHSNTNIQSSPALLFVSTLRDPADRLLSSYTFFSDYSEIQLKDPMNFGIWMKKNLGRVRNFKIGEKTAFRSNIARNNYMVWRCSGGNLGIDTGDESFFSTPSNVFPSSVTDKSVWKQPFETAIRALSQHDLLLPMDVMTNESGKKALKQVLGWSQFTATGRGIVGEKESGHVVTTGEVRNSNAKLFLEERESSAEFKALWERNWLDYILWYWARAVFFTRLNCAVVE
;
A
#
# COMPACT_ATOMS: atom_id res chain seq x y z
N MET A 1 20.38 19.59 -7.87
CA MET A 1 20.23 18.37 -7.04
C MET A 1 21.33 17.39 -7.46
N PRO A 2 22.43 17.23 -6.69
CA PRO A 2 23.54 16.31 -7.02
C PRO A 2 23.05 14.86 -7.17
N ARG A 3 23.82 13.95 -7.77
CA ARG A 3 23.40 12.52 -7.93
C ARG A 3 23.01 11.81 -6.62
N THR A 4 23.36 12.38 -5.47
CA THR A 4 22.98 11.98 -4.10
C THR A 4 21.61 12.48 -3.64
N SER A 5 20.92 13.34 -4.40
CA SER A 5 19.63 13.93 -3.98
C SER A 5 18.41 13.31 -4.65
N VAL A 6 18.60 12.33 -5.54
CA VAL A 6 17.51 11.53 -6.12
C VAL A 6 17.40 10.25 -5.30
N PRO A 7 16.27 9.96 -4.62
CA PRO A 7 16.17 8.79 -3.77
C PRO A 7 16.36 7.49 -4.57
N ARG A 8 17.27 6.61 -4.12
CA ARG A 8 17.48 5.30 -4.73
C ARG A 8 16.56 4.27 -4.10
N TYR A 9 15.83 3.52 -4.91
CA TYR A 9 15.03 2.40 -4.44
C TYR A 9 15.92 1.19 -4.20
N HIS A 10 16.09 0.81 -2.94
CA HIS A 10 16.65 -0.47 -2.54
C HIS A 10 15.71 -1.09 -1.51
N CYS A 11 15.48 -2.41 -1.58
CA CYS A 11 14.75 -3.10 -0.51
C CYS A 11 15.47 -2.83 0.82
N MET A 12 14.75 -2.29 1.81
CA MET A 12 15.32 -2.01 3.13
C MET A 12 15.97 -3.28 3.70
N PRO A 13 17.11 -3.16 4.39
CA PRO A 13 17.74 -4.31 5.03
C PRO A 13 16.80 -4.94 6.07
N ARG A 14 16.96 -6.25 6.29
CA ARG A 14 16.23 -6.98 7.33
C ARG A 14 16.54 -6.38 8.71
N LYS A 15 15.50 -6.14 9.51
CA LYS A 15 15.67 -5.86 10.95
C LYS A 15 15.64 -7.17 11.72
N GLY A 16 16.82 -7.62 12.12
CA GLY A 16 17.03 -8.92 12.75
C GLY A 16 16.37 -10.04 11.96
N ASP A 17 15.26 -10.51 12.51
CA ASP A 17 14.57 -11.71 12.08
C ASP A 17 13.42 -11.41 11.09
N LEU A 18 13.04 -10.14 10.91
CA LEU A 18 11.93 -9.71 10.06
C LEU A 18 12.28 -9.75 8.56
N ALA A 19 11.28 -10.03 7.73
CA ALA A 19 11.43 -9.93 6.27
C ALA A 19 11.60 -8.46 5.84
N ASP A 20 12.36 -8.26 4.75
CA ASP A 20 12.62 -6.94 4.13
C ASP A 20 11.30 -6.16 3.88
N GLY A 21 11.28 -4.85 4.13
CA GLY A 21 10.12 -3.97 3.83
C GLY A 21 9.11 -3.72 4.96
N ARG A 22 9.46 -3.99 6.22
CA ARG A 22 8.62 -3.75 7.42
C ARG A 22 9.10 -2.59 8.26
N VAL A 23 9.19 -1.44 7.62
CA VAL A 23 9.75 -0.23 8.24
C VAL A 23 8.95 0.24 9.45
N GLY A 24 7.66 -0.06 9.52
CA GLY A 24 6.83 0.28 10.69
C GLY A 24 7.35 -0.28 12.01
N SER A 25 8.28 -1.24 11.98
CA SER A 25 8.93 -1.84 13.16
C SER A 25 10.26 -1.20 13.57
N TRP A 26 10.76 -0.22 12.81
CA TRP A 26 12.00 0.50 13.11
C TRP A 26 11.70 1.70 13.99
N ASP A 27 12.49 1.90 15.04
CA ASP A 27 12.40 3.13 15.82
C ASP A 27 12.93 4.31 14.99
N ASN A 28 12.54 5.51 15.39
CA ASN A 28 12.91 6.73 14.67
C ASN A 28 14.42 6.92 14.57
N ASP A 29 15.14 6.69 15.67
CA ASP A 29 16.58 6.88 15.74
C ASP A 29 17.34 5.83 14.92
N GLU A 30 16.88 4.57 14.95
CA GLU A 30 17.45 3.49 14.13
C GLU A 30 17.32 3.77 12.64
N LEU A 31 16.17 4.30 12.21
CA LEU A 31 15.91 4.64 10.82
C LEU A 31 16.82 5.77 10.35
N VAL A 32 17.02 6.81 11.18
CA VAL A 32 17.95 7.90 10.88
C VAL A 32 19.39 7.38 10.78
N GLN A 33 19.80 6.53 11.72
CA GLN A 33 21.13 5.93 11.73
C GLN A 33 21.38 5.08 10.48
N VAL A 34 20.45 4.20 10.11
CA VAL A 34 20.62 3.33 8.93
C VAL A 34 20.61 4.09 7.62
N ILE A 35 19.79 5.13 7.49
CA ILE A 35 19.83 6.05 6.34
C ILE A 35 21.20 6.73 6.25
N ALA A 36 21.75 7.19 7.38
CA ALA A 36 23.05 7.87 7.42
C ALA A 36 24.23 6.92 7.12
N GLU A 37 24.20 5.70 7.64
CA GLU A 37 25.30 4.72 7.51
C GLU A 37 25.35 4.03 6.16
N ASN A 38 24.19 3.74 5.57
CA ASN A 38 24.09 2.91 4.36
C ASN A 38 23.65 3.71 3.12
N GLU A 39 23.51 5.03 3.26
CA GLU A 39 23.05 5.95 2.22
C GLU A 39 21.69 5.54 1.59
N PHE A 40 20.85 4.82 2.33
CA PHE A 40 19.52 4.44 1.86
C PHE A 40 18.61 5.66 1.88
N ALA A 41 18.01 5.98 0.74
CA ALA A 41 17.17 7.18 0.60
C ALA A 41 15.66 6.88 0.53
N ILE A 42 15.27 5.61 0.44
CA ILE A 42 13.86 5.19 0.39
C ILE A 42 13.60 4.12 1.43
N VAL A 43 12.48 4.30 2.09
CA VAL A 43 12.03 3.43 3.15
C VAL A 43 10.57 3.06 2.87
N ALA A 44 10.28 1.77 2.65
CA ALA A 44 8.94 1.27 2.31
C ALA A 44 8.33 0.45 3.46
N ASN A 45 7.07 0.72 3.79
CA ASN A 45 6.30 -0.05 4.77
C ASN A 45 5.09 -0.69 4.08
N GLU A 46 5.30 -1.79 3.36
CA GLU A 46 4.28 -2.35 2.47
C GLU A 46 3.27 -3.26 3.18
N TRP A 47 3.66 -3.84 4.31
CA TRP A 47 2.94 -4.97 4.92
C TRP A 47 2.37 -4.70 6.31
N ASP A 48 2.89 -3.67 6.98
CA ASP A 48 2.41 -3.21 8.29
C ASP A 48 1.65 -1.89 8.16
N PRO A 49 0.81 -1.54 9.15
CA PRO A 49 0.23 -0.21 9.21
C PRO A 49 1.27 0.88 9.21
N PHE A 50 0.93 2.03 8.62
CA PHE A 50 1.74 3.22 8.66
C PHE A 50 1.81 3.74 10.11
N ASP A 51 3.00 3.80 10.66
CA ASP A 51 3.23 4.39 11.98
C ASP A 51 3.08 5.91 11.89
N LEU A 52 1.99 6.42 12.49
CA LEU A 52 1.64 7.84 12.50
C LEU A 52 2.70 8.69 13.22
N SER A 53 3.51 8.08 14.09
CA SER A 53 4.62 8.77 14.78
C SER A 53 5.66 9.28 13.78
N LYS A 54 5.79 8.64 12.60
CA LYS A 54 6.75 9.01 11.58
C LYS A 54 6.49 10.41 11.01
N LEU A 55 5.22 10.84 10.95
CA LEU A 55 4.89 12.21 10.50
C LEU A 55 5.63 13.27 11.32
N LYS A 56 5.84 13.03 12.62
CA LYS A 56 6.53 13.96 13.53
C LYS A 56 7.98 14.16 13.15
N LEU A 57 8.62 13.18 12.51
CA LEU A 57 10.02 13.32 12.04
C LEU A 57 10.20 14.37 10.95
N SER A 58 9.14 14.70 10.22
CA SER A 58 9.14 15.79 9.24
C SER A 58 8.46 17.06 9.79
N GLY A 59 8.33 17.18 11.11
CA GLY A 59 7.66 18.32 11.76
C GLY A 59 6.14 18.37 11.54
N ARG A 60 5.52 17.27 11.11
CA ARG A 60 4.08 17.15 10.83
C ARG A 60 3.40 16.46 12.02
N ASP A 61 2.35 17.07 12.56
CA ASP A 61 1.45 16.40 13.50
C ASP A 61 0.05 16.32 12.87
N LEU A 62 -0.66 15.21 13.11
CA LEU A 62 -2.05 15.02 12.69
C LEU A 62 -2.99 16.08 13.29
N TYR A 63 -2.59 16.70 14.39
CA TYR A 63 -3.39 17.66 15.14
C TYR A 63 -2.81 19.08 15.18
N HIS A 64 -1.52 19.26 14.83
CA HIS A 64 -0.84 20.55 14.85
C HIS A 64 0.14 20.70 13.66
N SER A 65 -0.10 21.69 12.80
CA SER A 65 0.87 22.07 11.77
C SER A 65 1.97 22.93 12.40
N ASN A 66 3.23 22.49 12.28
CA ASN A 66 4.46 23.17 12.71
C ASN A 66 4.94 22.90 14.15
N THR A 67 5.69 21.81 14.32
CA THR A 67 6.73 21.76 15.34
C THR A 67 8.08 21.96 14.65
N ASN A 68 8.77 23.07 14.95
CA ASN A 68 10.13 23.36 14.48
C ASN A 68 11.11 22.30 15.01
N ILE A 69 11.33 21.22 14.28
CA ILE A 69 12.40 20.26 14.54
C ILE A 69 13.48 20.53 13.50
N GLN A 70 14.43 21.38 13.88
CA GLN A 70 15.45 21.93 12.97
C GLN A 70 16.62 20.97 12.68
N SER A 71 16.58 19.74 13.20
CA SER A 71 17.71 18.80 13.17
C SER A 71 17.39 17.37 12.71
N SER A 72 16.17 17.08 12.23
CA SER A 72 15.80 15.76 11.71
C SER A 72 15.83 15.75 10.18
N PRO A 73 16.20 14.63 9.53
CA PRO A 73 16.15 14.52 8.08
C PRO A 73 14.71 14.74 7.60
N ALA A 74 14.52 15.59 6.58
CA ALA A 74 13.22 15.83 5.98
C ALA A 74 12.73 14.55 5.27
N LEU A 75 11.86 13.77 5.92
CA LEU A 75 11.28 12.58 5.31
C LEU A 75 10.18 12.99 4.34
N LEU A 76 10.23 12.40 3.14
CA LEU A 76 9.14 12.46 2.17
C LEU A 76 8.24 11.23 2.36
N PHE A 77 6.94 11.47 2.49
CA PHE A 77 5.93 10.44 2.59
C PHE A 77 5.24 10.28 1.23
N VAL A 78 5.49 9.14 0.60
CA VAL A 78 4.87 8.76 -0.67
C VAL A 78 4.05 7.49 -0.47
N SER A 79 2.83 7.48 -0.98
CA SER A 79 1.98 6.28 -0.95
C SER A 79 1.41 6.00 -2.34
N THR A 80 1.43 4.74 -2.74
CA THR A 80 0.73 4.27 -3.93
C THR A 80 -0.64 3.76 -3.54
N LEU A 81 -1.66 4.12 -4.31
CA LEU A 81 -3.02 3.64 -4.12
C LEU A 81 -3.51 2.99 -5.41
N ARG A 82 -4.16 1.85 -5.27
CA ARG A 82 -4.77 1.13 -6.39
C ARG A 82 -6.26 0.99 -6.14
N ASP A 83 -7.02 0.82 -7.21
CA ASP A 83 -8.43 0.42 -7.09
C ASP A 83 -8.51 -0.78 -6.13
N PRO A 84 -9.39 -0.74 -5.12
CA PRO A 84 -9.46 -1.78 -4.10
C PRO A 84 -9.68 -3.19 -4.64
N ALA A 85 -10.47 -3.36 -5.70
CA ALA A 85 -10.70 -4.65 -6.33
C ALA A 85 -9.49 -5.06 -7.19
N ASP A 86 -8.91 -4.14 -7.97
CA ASP A 86 -7.71 -4.44 -8.78
C ASP A 86 -6.51 -4.82 -7.91
N ARG A 87 -6.39 -4.21 -6.72
CA ARG A 87 -5.41 -4.57 -5.69
C ARG A 87 -5.59 -6.00 -5.22
N LEU A 88 -6.82 -6.40 -4.91
CA LEU A 88 -7.13 -7.77 -4.49
C LEU A 88 -6.89 -8.76 -5.62
N LEU A 89 -7.34 -8.47 -6.84
CA LEU A 89 -7.10 -9.33 -8.01
C LEU A 89 -5.61 -9.49 -8.30
N SER A 90 -4.86 -8.38 -8.28
CA SER A 90 -3.43 -8.42 -8.52
C SER A 90 -2.70 -9.22 -7.44
N SER A 91 -3.16 -9.16 -6.20
CA SER A 91 -2.57 -9.94 -5.10
C SER A 91 -2.94 -11.41 -5.23
N TYR A 92 -4.19 -11.70 -5.57
CA TYR A 92 -4.65 -13.03 -5.86
C TYR A 92 -3.79 -13.66 -6.95
N THR A 93 -3.72 -13.05 -8.13
CA THR A 93 -2.92 -13.57 -9.27
C THR A 93 -1.42 -13.65 -8.96
N PHE A 94 -0.86 -12.68 -8.23
CA PHE A 94 0.55 -12.71 -7.85
C PHE A 94 0.88 -13.84 -6.86
N PHE A 95 0.01 -14.09 -5.87
CA PHE A 95 0.24 -15.08 -4.82
C PHE A 95 -0.36 -16.47 -5.10
N SER A 96 -1.32 -16.59 -6.02
CA SER A 96 -1.90 -17.86 -6.47
C SER A 96 -1.03 -18.57 -7.51
N ASP A 97 -0.12 -17.86 -8.19
CA ASP A 97 0.74 -18.40 -9.25
C ASP A 97 1.92 -19.24 -8.74
N TYR A 98 1.97 -19.58 -7.45
CA TYR A 98 3.07 -20.33 -6.85
C TYR A 98 2.83 -21.85 -6.88
N SER A 99 2.71 -22.44 -8.08
CA SER A 99 3.14 -23.81 -8.45
C SER A 99 2.56 -24.24 -9.81
N GLU A 100 3.28 -25.06 -10.59
CA GLU A 100 2.75 -25.69 -11.83
C GLU A 100 1.45 -26.49 -11.60
N ILE A 101 1.20 -26.93 -10.36
CA ILE A 101 -0.01 -27.63 -9.94
C ILE A 101 -1.19 -26.66 -9.80
N GLN A 102 -0.97 -25.47 -9.23
CA GLN A 102 -2.02 -24.43 -9.08
C GLN A 102 -2.36 -23.73 -10.39
N LEU A 103 -1.47 -23.75 -11.39
CA LEU A 103 -1.78 -23.25 -12.74
C LEU A 103 -2.84 -24.12 -13.46
N LYS A 104 -2.99 -25.41 -13.08
CA LYS A 104 -3.97 -26.31 -13.68
C LYS A 104 -5.36 -26.21 -13.03
N ASP A 105 -5.41 -25.85 -11.75
CA ASP A 105 -6.65 -25.66 -10.99
C ASP A 105 -6.47 -24.52 -9.97
N PRO A 106 -6.61 -23.25 -10.41
CA PRO A 106 -6.42 -22.10 -9.54
C PRO A 106 -7.52 -22.04 -8.49
N MET A 107 -7.12 -21.85 -7.22
CA MET A 107 -8.05 -21.72 -6.10
C MET A 107 -9.02 -20.57 -6.33
N ASN A 108 -10.32 -20.83 -6.31
CA ASN A 108 -11.36 -19.78 -6.40
C ASN A 108 -11.04 -18.53 -5.56
N PHE A 109 -11.30 -17.35 -6.13
CA PHE A 109 -10.95 -16.06 -5.52
C PHE A 109 -11.58 -15.87 -4.13
N GLY A 110 -12.86 -16.24 -3.95
CA GLY A 110 -13.55 -16.18 -2.66
C GLY A 110 -12.89 -17.07 -1.59
N ILE A 111 -12.48 -18.28 -1.97
CA ILE A 111 -11.75 -19.21 -1.09
C ILE A 111 -10.38 -18.63 -0.70
N TRP A 112 -9.65 -18.04 -1.66
CA TRP A 112 -8.37 -17.40 -1.40
C TRP A 112 -8.52 -16.22 -0.42
N MET A 113 -9.53 -15.37 -0.63
CA MET A 113 -9.85 -14.25 0.26
C MET A 113 -10.14 -14.75 1.67
N LYS A 114 -11.01 -15.74 1.81
CA LYS A 114 -11.37 -16.33 3.11
C LYS A 114 -10.16 -16.90 3.85
N LYS A 115 -9.29 -17.65 3.17
CA LYS A 115 -8.06 -18.21 3.77
C LYS A 115 -7.13 -17.11 4.27
N ASN A 116 -6.96 -16.04 3.49
CA ASN A 116 -6.10 -14.93 3.91
C ASN A 116 -6.72 -14.13 5.06
N LEU A 117 -8.02 -13.84 5.03
CA LEU A 117 -8.72 -13.21 6.17
C LEU A 117 -8.58 -14.03 7.45
N GLY A 118 -8.69 -15.37 7.36
CA GLY A 118 -8.50 -16.26 8.50
C GLY A 118 -7.09 -16.20 9.09
N ARG A 119 -6.05 -16.08 8.24
CA ARG A 119 -4.66 -15.90 8.70
C ARG A 119 -4.44 -14.58 9.42
N VAL A 120 -5.12 -13.52 8.98
CA VAL A 120 -4.94 -12.17 9.53
C VAL A 120 -5.65 -12.00 10.88
N ARG A 121 -6.64 -12.85 11.22
CA ARG A 121 -7.37 -12.80 12.49
C ARG A 121 -6.45 -12.75 13.72
N ASN A 122 -5.35 -13.50 13.67
CA ASN A 122 -4.40 -13.62 14.77
C ASN A 122 -3.11 -12.82 14.54
N PHE A 123 -3.05 -12.02 13.47
CA PHE A 123 -1.88 -11.22 13.16
C PHE A 123 -1.70 -10.11 14.18
N LYS A 124 -0.48 -9.97 14.71
CA LYS A 124 -0.06 -8.78 15.46
C LYS A 124 0.98 -7.99 14.67
N ILE A 125 0.94 -6.67 14.82
CA ILE A 125 1.90 -5.77 14.18
C ILE A 125 3.33 -6.18 14.59
N GLY A 126 4.22 -6.27 13.60
CA GLY A 126 5.60 -6.73 13.81
C GLY A 126 5.80 -8.24 13.82
N GLU A 127 4.75 -9.07 13.73
CA GLU A 127 4.91 -10.53 13.67
C GLU A 127 5.29 -11.02 12.27
N LYS A 128 6.19 -12.01 12.20
CA LYS A 128 6.64 -12.59 10.92
C LYS A 128 5.53 -13.28 10.13
N THR A 129 4.57 -13.87 10.82
CA THR A 129 3.50 -14.70 10.25
C THR A 129 2.38 -13.84 9.68
N ALA A 130 1.72 -14.33 8.62
CA ALA A 130 0.51 -13.73 8.04
C ALA A 130 0.56 -12.26 7.54
N PHE A 131 1.69 -11.55 7.67
CA PHE A 131 1.84 -10.16 7.21
C PHE A 131 1.42 -9.93 5.75
N ARG A 132 1.79 -10.84 4.84
CA ARG A 132 1.37 -10.76 3.42
C ARG A 132 -0.14 -10.91 3.25
N SER A 133 -0.79 -11.65 4.14
CA SER A 133 -2.23 -11.83 4.13
C SER A 133 -2.98 -10.55 4.53
N ASN A 134 -2.33 -9.55 5.15
CA ASN A 134 -2.97 -8.25 5.41
C ASN A 134 -3.54 -7.61 4.14
N ILE A 135 -2.98 -7.92 2.97
CA ILE A 135 -3.52 -7.49 1.69
C ILE A 135 -4.96 -7.99 1.44
N ALA A 136 -5.44 -9.04 2.11
CA ALA A 136 -6.82 -9.48 1.97
C ALA A 136 -7.79 -8.72 2.89
N ARG A 137 -7.32 -7.83 3.77
CA ARG A 137 -8.20 -7.03 4.64
C ARG A 137 -9.19 -6.23 3.81
N ASN A 138 -10.44 -6.21 4.26
CA ASN A 138 -11.43 -5.24 3.81
C ASN A 138 -11.01 -3.85 4.28
N ASN A 139 -11.16 -2.84 3.43
CA ASN A 139 -10.71 -1.47 3.71
C ASN A 139 -9.23 -1.42 4.16
N TYR A 140 -8.39 -2.13 3.41
CA TYR A 140 -6.95 -2.28 3.67
C TYR A 140 -6.24 -0.93 3.81
N MET A 141 -6.52 0.02 2.92
CA MET A 141 -5.85 1.32 2.95
C MET A 141 -6.26 2.14 4.16
N VAL A 142 -7.54 2.10 4.56
CA VAL A 142 -7.99 2.71 5.81
C VAL A 142 -7.32 2.06 7.02
N TRP A 143 -7.26 0.72 7.08
CA TRP A 143 -6.53 0.02 8.13
C TRP A 143 -5.06 0.46 8.18
N ARG A 144 -4.38 0.46 7.04
CA ARG A 144 -2.95 0.80 6.94
C ARG A 144 -2.69 2.24 7.37
N CYS A 145 -3.43 3.20 6.83
CA CYS A 145 -3.18 4.63 7.04
C CYS A 145 -3.79 5.17 8.34
N SER A 146 -4.63 4.39 9.03
CA SER A 146 -5.11 4.70 10.38
C SER A 146 -4.18 4.21 11.50
N GLY A 147 -3.01 3.65 11.16
CA GLY A 147 -2.11 3.03 12.13
C GLY A 147 -2.59 1.66 12.62
N GLY A 148 -3.45 0.99 11.87
CA GLY A 148 -3.94 -0.36 12.18
C GLY A 148 -5.23 -0.38 13.00
N ASN A 149 -5.84 0.78 13.23
CA ASN A 149 -6.98 0.95 14.13
C ASN A 149 -8.32 0.45 13.56
N LEU A 150 -8.41 0.18 12.26
CA LEU A 150 -9.58 -0.49 11.70
C LEU A 150 -9.48 -2.00 11.94
N GLY A 151 -10.27 -2.50 12.89
CA GLY A 151 -10.38 -3.92 13.19
C GLY A 151 -10.76 -4.75 11.96
N ILE A 152 -10.48 -6.06 12.01
CA ILE A 152 -10.99 -6.98 11.01
C ILE A 152 -12.45 -7.22 11.33
N ASP A 153 -13.34 -6.79 10.45
CA ASP A 153 -14.71 -7.29 10.48
C ASP A 153 -14.69 -8.73 9.96
N THR A 154 -14.58 -9.67 10.90
CA THR A 154 -14.54 -11.10 10.59
C THR A 154 -15.92 -11.66 10.26
N GLY A 155 -16.99 -10.86 10.44
CA GLY A 155 -18.34 -11.39 10.54
C GLY A 155 -18.48 -12.40 11.69
N ASP A 156 -19.64 -13.04 11.73
CA ASP A 156 -19.94 -14.17 12.60
C ASP A 156 -18.94 -15.33 12.39
N GLU A 157 -18.57 -16.07 13.45
CA GLU A 157 -17.58 -17.16 13.38
C GLU A 157 -17.97 -18.24 12.35
N SER A 158 -19.26 -18.32 12.03
CA SER A 158 -19.84 -19.15 10.98
C SER A 158 -19.25 -18.89 9.57
N PHE A 159 -18.72 -17.69 9.31
CA PHE A 159 -18.04 -17.37 8.05
C PHE A 159 -16.81 -18.25 7.84
N PHE A 160 -16.04 -18.58 8.89
CA PHE A 160 -14.82 -19.36 8.74
C PHE A 160 -15.07 -20.87 8.67
N SER A 161 -16.19 -21.36 9.20
CA SER A 161 -16.49 -22.78 9.32
C SER A 161 -17.15 -23.43 8.09
N THR A 162 -17.70 -22.66 7.13
CA THR A 162 -18.35 -23.21 5.93
C THR A 162 -17.53 -23.00 4.65
N PRO A 163 -17.25 -24.01 3.81
CA PRO A 163 -16.61 -23.80 2.51
C PRO A 163 -17.59 -23.10 1.55
N SER A 164 -17.75 -21.80 1.71
CA SER A 164 -18.60 -20.95 0.88
C SER A 164 -17.80 -19.80 0.33
N ASN A 165 -18.17 -19.36 -0.87
CA ASN A 165 -17.70 -18.09 -1.46
C ASN A 165 -18.42 -16.88 -0.85
N VAL A 166 -19.22 -17.08 0.20
CA VAL A 166 -20.01 -16.02 0.83
C VAL A 166 -19.08 -15.21 1.71
N PHE A 167 -18.63 -14.07 1.20
CA PHE A 167 -17.74 -13.18 1.92
C PHE A 167 -18.44 -12.57 3.21
N PRO A 168 -17.73 -12.09 4.27
CA PRO A 168 -18.30 -11.53 5.53
C PRO A 168 -18.99 -10.14 5.44
N SER A 169 -20.01 -9.78 6.22
CA SER A 169 -20.67 -8.46 6.09
C SER A 169 -19.73 -7.23 6.07
N SER A 170 -20.15 -6.14 5.41
CA SER A 170 -19.42 -4.88 5.41
C SER A 170 -19.50 -4.17 6.76
N VAL A 171 -18.43 -3.46 7.14
CA VAL A 171 -18.45 -2.59 8.31
C VAL A 171 -19.42 -1.43 8.06
N THR A 172 -20.49 -1.37 8.85
CA THR A 172 -21.55 -0.35 8.76
C THR A 172 -21.66 0.48 10.03
N ASP A 173 -21.25 -0.07 11.18
CA ASP A 173 -21.27 0.64 12.45
C ASP A 173 -20.30 1.82 12.45
N LYS A 174 -20.87 3.02 12.49
CA LYS A 174 -20.17 4.29 12.51
C LYS A 174 -19.20 4.41 13.68
N SER A 175 -19.48 3.79 14.83
CA SER A 175 -18.59 3.80 15.98
C SER A 175 -17.28 3.06 15.71
N VAL A 176 -17.29 2.10 14.79
CA VAL A 176 -16.13 1.29 14.41
C VAL A 176 -15.30 1.96 13.32
N TRP A 177 -15.93 2.41 12.23
CA TRP A 177 -15.17 2.84 11.05
C TRP A 177 -14.81 4.32 11.01
N LYS A 178 -15.58 5.20 11.69
CA LYS A 178 -15.47 6.65 11.49
C LYS A 178 -14.11 7.19 11.92
N GLN A 179 -13.67 6.89 13.13
CA GLN A 179 -12.41 7.43 13.66
C GLN A 179 -11.18 6.90 12.90
N PRO A 180 -11.09 5.60 12.55
CA PRO A 180 -10.01 5.11 11.68
C PRO A 180 -10.02 5.77 10.30
N PHE A 181 -11.20 5.95 9.69
CA PHE A 181 -11.32 6.60 8.39
C PHE A 181 -10.86 8.06 8.40
N GLU A 182 -11.30 8.84 9.39
CA GLU A 182 -10.85 10.24 9.57
C GLU A 182 -9.33 10.31 9.80
N THR A 183 -8.78 9.38 10.59
CA THR A 183 -7.34 9.29 10.82
C THR A 183 -6.58 8.99 9.52
N ALA A 184 -7.07 8.04 8.72
CA ALA A 184 -6.45 7.68 7.43
C ALA A 184 -6.43 8.86 6.45
N ILE A 185 -7.54 9.61 6.35
CA ILE A 185 -7.59 10.83 5.51
C ILE A 185 -6.59 11.87 6.01
N ARG A 186 -6.55 12.15 7.33
CA ARG A 186 -5.62 13.12 7.90
C ARG A 186 -4.18 12.71 7.64
N ALA A 187 -3.82 11.45 7.89
CA ALA A 187 -2.49 10.92 7.61
C ALA A 187 -2.13 11.11 6.13
N LEU A 188 -2.96 10.62 5.21
CA LEU A 188 -2.70 10.71 3.77
C LEU A 188 -2.65 12.15 3.26
N SER A 189 -3.40 13.07 3.86
CA SER A 189 -3.35 14.49 3.47
C SER A 189 -1.97 15.12 3.71
N GLN A 190 -1.23 14.59 4.69
CA GLN A 190 0.13 15.00 5.02
C GLN A 190 1.19 14.33 4.14
N HIS A 191 0.83 13.41 3.23
CA HIS A 191 1.80 12.81 2.32
C HIS A 191 2.20 13.81 1.24
N ASP A 192 3.47 13.81 0.86
CA ASP A 192 4.01 14.64 -0.22
C ASP A 192 3.45 14.21 -1.58
N LEU A 193 3.30 12.89 -1.77
CA LEU A 193 2.74 12.32 -2.98
C LEU A 193 1.80 11.14 -2.67
N LEU A 194 0.56 11.27 -3.14
CA LEU A 194 -0.39 10.16 -3.27
C LEU A 194 -0.44 9.78 -4.74
N LEU A 195 0.07 8.61 -5.10
CA LEU A 195 0.24 8.20 -6.49
C LEU A 195 -0.75 7.09 -6.87
N PRO A 196 -1.79 7.38 -7.67
CA PRO A 196 -2.69 6.36 -8.16
C PRO A 196 -1.98 5.41 -9.14
N MET A 197 -2.07 4.10 -8.91
CA MET A 197 -1.35 3.11 -9.70
C MET A 197 -1.82 3.02 -11.15
N ASP A 198 -3.08 3.40 -11.44
CA ASP A 198 -3.64 3.47 -12.78
C ASP A 198 -3.01 4.59 -13.64
N VAL A 199 -2.37 5.57 -13.02
CA VAL A 199 -1.69 6.68 -13.72
C VAL A 199 -0.19 6.72 -13.48
N MET A 200 0.34 5.93 -12.56
CA MET A 200 1.75 5.91 -12.17
C MET A 200 2.71 5.80 -13.37
N THR A 201 2.37 4.95 -14.35
CA THR A 201 3.23 4.66 -15.51
C THR A 201 2.96 5.55 -16.72
N ASN A 202 1.91 6.37 -16.70
CA ASN A 202 1.64 7.32 -17.76
C ASN A 202 2.37 8.66 -17.52
N GLU A 203 2.26 9.59 -18.45
CA GLU A 203 2.97 10.88 -18.37
C GLU A 203 2.63 11.71 -17.12
N SER A 204 1.41 11.62 -16.60
CA SER A 204 1.02 12.30 -15.36
C SER A 204 1.75 11.72 -14.15
N GLY A 205 1.79 10.39 -14.03
CA GLY A 205 2.52 9.72 -12.95
C GLY A 205 4.02 9.97 -13.01
N LYS A 206 4.61 9.85 -14.21
CA LYS A 206 6.04 10.17 -14.44
C LYS A 206 6.37 11.61 -14.07
N LYS A 207 5.52 12.58 -14.48
CA LYS A 207 5.69 13.99 -14.14
C LYS A 207 5.70 14.20 -12.62
N ALA A 208 4.74 13.62 -11.90
CA ALA A 208 4.65 13.74 -10.44
C ALA A 208 5.87 13.12 -9.74
N LEU A 209 6.28 11.92 -10.15
CA LEU A 209 7.48 11.25 -9.62
C LEU A 209 8.76 12.05 -9.88
N LYS A 210 8.88 12.67 -11.06
CA LYS A 210 10.00 13.57 -11.37
C LYS A 210 9.99 14.83 -10.51
N GLN A 211 8.82 15.43 -10.30
CA GLN A 211 8.69 16.67 -9.52
C GLN A 211 8.98 16.45 -8.03
N VAL A 212 8.44 15.38 -7.44
CA VAL A 212 8.56 15.14 -5.99
C VAL A 212 9.84 14.37 -5.63
N LEU A 213 10.24 13.39 -6.43
CA LEU A 213 11.36 12.50 -6.12
C LEU A 213 12.58 12.70 -7.03
N GLY A 214 12.51 13.55 -8.06
CA GLY A 214 13.60 13.71 -9.03
C GLY A 214 13.81 12.50 -9.95
N TRP A 215 12.91 11.51 -9.90
CA TRP A 215 13.00 10.31 -10.74
C TRP A 215 12.75 10.67 -12.21
N SER A 216 13.75 10.38 -13.04
CA SER A 216 13.70 10.68 -14.49
C SER A 216 13.86 9.43 -15.36
N GLN A 217 14.20 8.28 -14.77
CA GLN A 217 14.40 7.02 -15.46
C GLN A 217 13.27 6.04 -15.11
N PHE A 218 12.37 5.83 -16.07
CA PHE A 218 11.14 5.04 -15.89
C PHE A 218 11.17 3.69 -16.65
N THR A 219 12.26 3.37 -17.32
CA THR A 219 12.45 2.13 -18.08
C THR A 219 13.63 1.36 -17.51
N ALA A 220 13.36 0.21 -16.89
CA ALA A 220 14.37 -0.79 -16.60
C ALA A 220 14.49 -1.71 -17.82
N THR A 221 15.60 -1.64 -18.54
CA THR A 221 15.89 -2.59 -19.62
C THR A 221 16.61 -3.81 -19.04
N GLY A 222 15.85 -4.89 -18.80
CA GLY A 222 16.38 -6.24 -18.64
C GLY A 222 16.53 -6.75 -17.19
N ARG A 223 16.23 -8.04 -16.98
CA ARG A 223 16.58 -8.75 -15.74
C ARG A 223 18.09 -8.99 -15.71
N GLY A 224 18.78 -8.55 -14.66
CA GLY A 224 20.14 -8.99 -14.34
C GLY A 224 21.28 -8.04 -14.71
N ILE A 225 21.02 -6.75 -14.93
CA ILE A 225 22.11 -5.77 -15.07
C ILE A 225 22.67 -5.42 -13.69
N VAL A 226 23.92 -5.80 -13.46
CA VAL A 226 24.73 -5.40 -12.31
C VAL A 226 24.78 -3.86 -12.28
N GLY A 227 24.04 -3.23 -11.36
CA GLY A 227 23.95 -1.76 -11.23
C GLY A 227 22.54 -1.19 -11.03
N GLU A 228 21.47 -1.98 -11.20
CA GLU A 228 20.07 -1.53 -10.97
C GLU A 228 19.81 -1.00 -9.54
N LYS A 229 20.57 -1.50 -8.56
CA LYS A 229 20.49 -1.06 -7.16
C LYS A 229 20.89 0.41 -6.95
N GLU A 230 21.67 0.98 -7.87
CA GLU A 230 22.29 2.30 -7.69
C GLU A 230 21.59 3.43 -8.45
N SER A 231 20.60 3.13 -9.29
CA SER A 231 20.18 4.04 -10.38
C SER A 231 18.83 4.73 -10.17
N GLY A 232 18.17 4.56 -9.02
CA GLY A 232 16.94 5.31 -8.70
C GLY A 232 15.84 5.05 -9.74
N HIS A 233 15.41 3.79 -9.81
CA HIS A 233 14.45 3.31 -10.81
C HIS A 233 13.04 3.15 -10.23
N VAL A 234 12.03 3.44 -11.06
CA VAL A 234 10.66 2.97 -10.84
C VAL A 234 10.61 1.51 -11.28
N VAL A 235 10.57 0.59 -10.32
CA VAL A 235 10.46 -0.84 -10.60
C VAL A 235 9.04 -1.15 -11.11
N THR A 236 8.88 -1.22 -12.42
CA THR A 236 7.79 -2.00 -13.04
C THR A 236 8.41 -3.26 -13.62
N THR A 237 8.78 -4.22 -12.77
CA THR A 237 9.24 -5.53 -13.24
C THR A 237 8.03 -6.37 -13.65
N GLY A 238 7.94 -6.66 -14.94
CA GLY A 238 6.96 -7.60 -15.50
C GLY A 238 6.01 -6.98 -16.54
N GLU A 239 5.49 -7.83 -17.41
CA GLU A 239 4.37 -7.46 -18.29
C GLU A 239 3.16 -7.11 -17.42
N VAL A 240 2.45 -6.02 -17.75
CA VAL A 240 1.21 -5.63 -17.09
C VAL A 240 0.18 -6.72 -17.34
N ARG A 241 0.04 -7.65 -16.41
CA ARG A 241 -1.01 -8.68 -16.45
C ARG A 241 -2.37 -8.04 -16.22
N ASN A 242 -3.41 -8.64 -16.80
CA ASN A 242 -4.78 -8.15 -16.74
C ASN A 242 -5.13 -7.78 -15.29
N SER A 243 -5.36 -6.50 -15.06
CA SER A 243 -5.48 -5.91 -13.74
C SER A 243 -6.89 -5.39 -13.46
N ASN A 244 -7.81 -5.56 -14.40
CA ASN A 244 -9.17 -5.07 -14.27
C ASN A 244 -10.03 -6.12 -13.56
N ALA A 245 -10.23 -5.92 -12.26
CA ALA A 245 -11.01 -6.83 -11.42
C ALA A 245 -12.48 -6.86 -11.81
N LYS A 246 -13.03 -5.75 -12.33
CA LYS A 246 -14.42 -5.73 -12.80
C LYS A 246 -14.63 -6.75 -13.92
N LEU A 247 -13.84 -6.65 -15.00
CA LEU A 247 -13.94 -7.59 -16.12
C LEU A 247 -13.66 -9.02 -15.67
N PHE A 248 -12.60 -9.24 -14.89
CA PHE A 248 -12.24 -10.58 -14.43
C PHE A 248 -13.34 -11.24 -13.60
N LEU A 249 -13.91 -10.52 -12.63
CA LEU A 249 -14.90 -11.07 -11.70
C LEU A 249 -16.28 -11.16 -12.35
N GLU A 250 -16.66 -10.21 -13.21
CA GLU A 250 -17.91 -10.27 -13.98
C GLU A 250 -17.89 -11.46 -14.96
N GLU A 251 -16.75 -11.77 -15.58
CA GLU A 251 -16.61 -12.88 -16.54
C GLU A 251 -16.47 -14.26 -15.87
N ARG A 252 -15.84 -14.36 -14.69
CA ARG A 252 -15.47 -15.66 -14.08
C ARG A 252 -16.25 -16.06 -12.84
N GLU A 253 -16.70 -15.11 -12.03
CA GLU A 253 -17.16 -15.38 -10.66
C GLU A 253 -18.58 -14.84 -10.37
N SER A 254 -19.11 -13.95 -11.23
CA SER A 254 -20.43 -13.28 -11.22
C SER A 254 -20.43 -11.81 -10.76
N SER A 255 -21.40 -11.05 -11.26
CA SER A 255 -21.61 -9.63 -10.88
C SER A 255 -21.95 -9.44 -9.40
N ALA A 256 -22.51 -10.46 -8.74
CA ALA A 256 -22.83 -10.43 -7.32
C ALA A 256 -21.57 -10.43 -6.44
N GLU A 257 -20.53 -11.16 -6.83
CA GLU A 257 -19.25 -11.19 -6.09
C GLU A 257 -18.51 -9.84 -6.21
N PHE A 258 -18.47 -9.25 -7.40
CA PHE A 258 -17.89 -7.92 -7.59
C PHE A 258 -18.63 -6.86 -6.75
N LYS A 259 -19.97 -6.89 -6.75
CA LYS A 259 -20.78 -6.00 -5.90
C LYS A 259 -20.47 -6.20 -4.42
N ALA A 260 -20.36 -7.45 -3.95
CA ALA A 260 -20.00 -7.72 -2.56
C ALA A 260 -18.63 -7.14 -2.21
N LEU A 261 -17.61 -7.29 -3.07
CA LEU A 261 -16.28 -6.70 -2.87
C LEU A 261 -16.33 -5.18 -2.80
N TRP A 262 -17.11 -4.55 -3.67
CA TRP A 262 -17.35 -3.11 -3.65
C TRP A 262 -17.92 -2.67 -2.30
N GLU A 263 -19.00 -3.31 -1.87
CA GLU A 263 -19.70 -2.98 -0.63
C GLU A 263 -18.80 -3.15 0.61
N ARG A 264 -17.81 -4.03 0.60
CA ARG A 264 -16.91 -4.23 1.76
C ARG A 264 -15.78 -3.23 1.81
N ASN A 265 -15.29 -2.84 0.64
CA ASN A 265 -14.15 -1.95 0.50
C ASN A 265 -14.61 -0.51 0.26
N TRP A 266 -15.86 -0.20 0.62
CA TRP A 266 -16.50 1.09 0.32
C TRP A 266 -15.70 2.28 0.87
N LEU A 267 -15.05 2.15 2.03
CA LEU A 267 -14.21 3.22 2.57
C LEU A 267 -12.93 3.38 1.75
N ASP A 268 -12.30 2.27 1.37
CA ASP A 268 -11.13 2.29 0.49
C ASP A 268 -11.47 2.87 -0.89
N TYR A 269 -12.68 2.63 -1.41
CA TYR A 269 -13.15 3.26 -2.64
C TYR A 269 -13.27 4.77 -2.51
N ILE A 270 -13.91 5.26 -1.43
CA ILE A 270 -13.96 6.70 -1.15
C ILE A 270 -12.55 7.28 -1.06
N LEU A 271 -11.65 6.60 -0.34
CA LEU A 271 -10.28 7.04 -0.14
C LEU A 271 -9.48 7.06 -1.45
N TRP A 272 -9.70 6.07 -2.32
CA TRP A 272 -9.07 5.99 -3.64
C TRP A 272 -9.51 7.13 -4.55
N TYR A 273 -10.82 7.40 -4.65
CA TYR A 273 -11.33 8.53 -5.43
C TYR A 273 -10.84 9.87 -4.88
N TRP A 274 -10.86 10.04 -3.55
CA TRP A 274 -10.32 11.23 -2.90
C TRP A 274 -8.82 11.41 -3.20
N ALA A 275 -8.01 10.36 -3.08
CA ALA A 275 -6.59 10.42 -3.35
C ALA A 275 -6.30 10.75 -4.83
N ARG A 276 -7.10 10.22 -5.76
CA ARG A 276 -7.02 10.58 -7.19
C ARG A 276 -7.34 12.05 -7.42
N ALA A 277 -8.40 12.56 -6.80
CA ALA A 277 -8.74 13.98 -6.87
C ALA A 277 -7.59 14.84 -6.34
N VAL A 278 -7.06 14.52 -5.16
CA VAL A 278 -5.90 15.21 -4.57
C VAL A 278 -4.69 15.16 -5.50
N PHE A 279 -4.37 14.00 -6.08
CA PHE A 279 -3.26 13.85 -7.02
C PHE A 279 -3.42 14.78 -8.23
N PHE A 280 -4.56 14.74 -8.91
CA PHE A 280 -4.78 15.55 -10.10
C PHE A 280 -4.86 17.05 -9.78
N THR A 281 -5.47 17.42 -8.64
CA THR A 281 -5.47 18.81 -8.18
C THR A 281 -4.05 19.28 -7.93
N ARG A 282 -3.21 18.52 -7.20
CA ARG A 282 -1.81 18.91 -6.96
C ARG A 282 -0.99 18.97 -8.25
N LEU A 283 -1.21 18.05 -9.19
CA LEU A 283 -0.47 18.01 -10.45
C LEU A 283 -0.76 19.21 -11.38
N ASN A 284 -2.00 19.71 -11.35
CA ASN A 284 -2.48 20.75 -12.26
C ASN A 284 -2.64 22.13 -11.60
N CYS A 285 -2.78 22.17 -10.29
CA CYS A 285 -2.87 23.40 -9.50
C CYS A 285 -1.60 23.65 -8.69
N ALA A 286 -0.51 22.92 -8.95
CA ALA A 286 0.81 23.25 -8.40
C ALA A 286 1.07 24.73 -8.68
N VAL A 287 1.19 25.48 -7.58
CA VAL A 287 1.34 26.93 -7.58
C VAL A 287 2.52 27.28 -8.47
N VAL A 288 2.29 28.28 -9.32
CA VAL A 288 3.32 29.02 -10.04
C VAL A 288 4.36 29.47 -9.00
N GLU A 289 5.49 28.79 -8.93
CA GLU A 289 6.72 29.34 -8.36
C GLU A 289 7.46 30.15 -9.43
#